data_AF-A0A6I3KAU3-F1
#
_entry.id   AF-A0A6I3KAU3-F1
#
_cell.length_a   1.000
_cell.length_b   1.000
_cell.length_c   1.000
_cell.angle_alpha   90.00
_cell.angle_beta   90.00
_cell.angle_gamma   90.00
#
_symmetry.space_group_name_H-M   'P 1'
#
loop_
_entity.id
_entity.type
_entity.pdbx_description
1 polymer ?
#
loop_
_entity_poly.entity_id
_entity_poly.type
_entity_poly.pdbx_seq_one_letter_code
_entity_poly.pdbx_strand_id
1 'polypeptide(L)'
;MRNVTPQEVPENAQLIDVREVHEWNTEHAQGATHIPMGELVDRIDEIDPDQDIYVICHLGGRSMQVCQYLEHTKGWDVINVEGGTDGWKAQGCPMVYPNH
;
A
#
# COMPACT_ATOMS: atom_id res chain seq x y z
N MET A 1 -7.78 4.62 -11.76
CA MET A 1 -6.84 3.79 -11.00
C MET A 1 -5.99 2.93 -11.92
N ARG A 2 -4.67 2.94 -11.72
CA ARG A 2 -3.71 2.03 -12.37
C ARG A 2 -3.40 0.82 -11.48
N ASN A 3 -2.97 -0.27 -12.10
CA ASN A 3 -2.39 -1.41 -11.41
C ASN A 3 -0.92 -1.57 -11.83
N VAL A 4 -0.08 -2.01 -10.90
CA VAL A 4 1.34 -2.32 -11.15
C VAL A 4 1.75 -3.58 -10.39
N THR A 5 2.76 -4.27 -10.89
CA THR A 5 3.43 -5.34 -10.16
C THR A 5 4.38 -4.78 -9.09
N PRO A 6 4.72 -5.56 -8.05
CA PRO A 6 5.69 -5.15 -7.03
C PRO A 6 7.03 -4.63 -7.59
N GLN A 7 7.57 -5.24 -8.66
CA GLN A 7 8.82 -4.80 -9.28
C GLN A 7 8.75 -3.44 -9.98
N GLU A 8 7.54 -2.95 -10.29
CA GLU A 8 7.33 -1.65 -10.92
C GLU A 8 7.19 -0.51 -9.89
N VAL A 9 7.16 -0.83 -8.59
CA VAL A 9 7.10 0.17 -7.52
C VAL A 9 8.51 0.72 -7.25
N PRO A 10 8.75 2.04 -7.39
CA PRO A 10 10.05 2.64 -7.09
C PRO A 10 10.47 2.44 -5.62
N GLU A 11 11.78 2.37 -5.36
CA GLU A 11 12.33 2.12 -4.02
C GLU A 11 11.91 3.17 -2.97
N ASN A 12 11.75 4.44 -3.39
CA ASN A 12 11.34 5.55 -2.53
C ASN A 12 9.90 6.01 -2.82
N ALA A 13 9.06 5.11 -3.34
CA ALA A 13 7.67 5.43 -3.61
C ALA A 13 6.87 5.68 -2.33
N GLN A 14 5.84 6.51 -2.41
CA GLN A 14 4.82 6.59 -1.39
C GLN A 14 3.93 5.33 -1.45
N LEU A 15 4.38 4.29 -0.73
CA LEU A 15 3.71 3.00 -0.66
C LEU A 15 2.91 2.89 0.65
N ILE A 16 1.59 2.91 0.55
CA ILE A 16 0.66 2.85 1.67
C ILE A 16 0.20 1.40 1.87
N ASP A 17 0.57 0.82 3.02
CA ASP A 17 0.09 -0.50 3.43
C ASP A 17 -1.18 -0.35 4.28
N VAL A 18 -2.29 -0.90 3.77
CA VAL A 18 -3.62 -0.77 4.39
C VAL A 18 -4.06 -1.97 5.20
N ARG A 19 -3.13 -2.88 5.51
CA ARG A 19 -3.40 -4.08 6.32
C ARG A 19 -3.60 -3.74 7.79
N GLU A 20 -4.09 -4.71 8.55
CA GLU A 20 -4.23 -4.58 10.00
C GLU A 20 -2.86 -4.58 10.68
N VAL A 21 -2.76 -3.98 11.87
CA VAL A 21 -1.52 -3.82 12.62
C VAL A 21 -0.79 -5.15 12.91
N HIS A 22 -1.53 -6.24 13.11
CA HIS A 22 -0.93 -7.55 13.37
C HIS A 22 -0.26 -8.15 12.11
N GLU A 23 -0.81 -7.88 10.92
CA GLU A 23 -0.21 -8.29 9.65
C GLU A 23 1.06 -7.47 9.39
N TRP A 24 0.97 -6.15 9.57
CA TRP A 24 2.09 -5.21 9.42
C TRP A 24 3.28 -5.57 10.33
N ASN A 25 2.99 -5.87 11.61
CA ASN A 25 4.01 -6.23 12.59
C ASN A 25 4.66 -7.59 12.31
N THR A 26 4.05 -8.45 11.50
CA THR A 26 4.65 -9.73 11.11
C THR A 26 5.69 -9.51 10.02
N GLU A 27 5.26 -8.92 8.90
CA GLU A 27 6.13 -8.58 7.78
C GLU A 27 5.48 -7.53 6.88
N HIS A 28 6.29 -6.67 6.27
CA HIS A 28 5.81 -5.66 5.32
C HIS A 28 6.89 -5.26 4.30
N ALA A 29 6.45 -4.61 3.22
CA ALA A 29 7.34 -4.06 2.21
C ALA A 29 8.24 -2.97 2.81
N GLN A 30 9.54 -3.00 2.52
CA GLN A 30 10.46 -1.97 2.97
C GLN A 30 10.08 -0.60 2.36
N GLY A 31 10.10 0.45 3.19
CA GLY A 31 9.75 1.81 2.76
C GLY A 31 8.26 2.11 2.75
N ALA A 32 7.40 1.11 3.03
CA ALA A 32 5.97 1.37 3.15
C ALA A 32 5.61 2.19 4.40
N THR A 33 4.54 2.97 4.30
CA THR A 33 3.88 3.65 5.42
C THR A 33 2.61 2.90 5.79
N HIS A 34 2.44 2.59 7.08
CA HIS A 34 1.28 1.85 7.57
C HIS A 34 0.11 2.77 7.88
N ILE A 35 -0.97 2.64 7.10
CA ILE A 35 -2.25 3.34 7.32
C ILE A 35 -3.37 2.30 7.18
N PRO A 36 -3.80 1.64 8.28
CA PRO A 36 -4.88 0.66 8.24
C PRO A 36 -6.12 1.18 7.51
N MET A 37 -6.79 0.33 6.74
CA MET A 37 -8.00 0.71 5.99
C MET A 37 -9.07 1.37 6.87
N GLY A 38 -9.24 0.90 8.12
CA GLY A 38 -10.19 1.48 9.09
C GLY A 38 -9.80 2.87 9.62
N GLU A 39 -8.53 3.25 9.52
CA GLU A 39 -7.98 4.54 9.98
C GLU A 39 -7.75 5.52 8.82
N LEU A 40 -7.89 5.05 7.57
CA LEU A 40 -7.55 5.82 6.36
C LEU A 40 -8.19 7.21 6.32
N VAL A 41 -9.46 7.32 6.71
CA VAL A 41 -10.20 8.59 6.66
C VAL A 41 -9.63 9.59 7.65
N ASP A 42 -9.26 9.14 8.85
CA ASP A 42 -8.74 9.98 9.91
C ASP A 42 -7.27 10.35 9.68
N ARG A 43 -6.54 9.54 8.91
CA ARG A 43 -5.12 9.70 8.59
C ARG A 43 -4.87 10.12 7.14
N ILE A 44 -5.91 10.62 6.47
CA ILE A 44 -5.86 10.96 5.04
C ILE A 44 -4.82 12.06 4.72
N ASP A 45 -4.55 12.93 5.68
CA ASP A 45 -3.60 14.04 5.55
C ASP A 45 -2.13 13.58 5.59
N GLU A 46 -1.86 12.30 5.90
CA GLU A 46 -0.52 11.71 5.79
C GLU A 46 -0.15 11.32 4.35
N ILE A 47 -1.13 11.30 3.44
CA ILE A 47 -0.93 10.96 2.03
C ILE A 47 -0.72 12.25 1.23
N ASP A 48 0.44 12.36 0.59
CA ASP A 48 0.77 13.46 -0.30
C ASP A 48 0.16 13.22 -1.70
N PRO A 49 -0.85 14.00 -2.13
CA PRO A 49 -1.49 13.81 -3.43
C PRO A 49 -0.68 14.35 -4.61
N ASP A 50 0.42 15.06 -4.35
CA ASP A 50 1.32 15.55 -5.41
C ASP A 50 2.37 14.49 -5.83
N GLN A 51 2.36 13.33 -5.18
CA GLN A 51 3.20 12.16 -5.50
C GLN A 51 2.34 10.98 -5.96
N ASP A 52 2.94 10.05 -6.71
CA ASP A 52 2.29 8.78 -7.06
C ASP A 52 1.95 8.00 -5.77
N ILE A 53 0.67 7.70 -5.57
CA ILE A 53 0.17 7.00 -4.38
C ILE A 53 0.04 5.51 -4.70
N TYR A 54 0.95 4.69 -4.19
CA TYR A 54 0.87 3.23 -4.31
C TYR A 54 0.16 2.67 -3.09
N VAL A 55 -0.79 1.76 -3.29
CA VAL A 55 -1.53 1.12 -2.19
C VAL A 55 -1.38 -0.38 -2.27
N ILE A 56 -1.01 -1.00 -1.15
CA ILE A 56 -0.78 -2.43 -1.03
C ILE A 56 -1.57 -2.99 0.16
N CYS A 57 -2.07 -4.22 0.02
CA CYS A 57 -2.58 -5.00 1.14
C CYS A 57 -2.06 -6.44 1.05
N HIS A 58 -2.68 -7.43 1.70
CA HIS A 58 -2.17 -8.80 1.67
C HIS A 58 -2.16 -9.43 0.26
N LEU A 59 -3.28 -9.35 -0.47
CA LEU A 59 -3.45 -9.98 -1.81
C LEU A 59 -3.99 -9.03 -2.89
N GLY A 60 -4.21 -7.75 -2.57
CA GLY A 60 -4.75 -6.73 -3.50
C GLY A 60 -6.23 -6.35 -3.30
N GLY A 61 -7.00 -7.10 -2.51
CA GLY A 61 -8.43 -6.85 -2.30
C GLY A 61 -8.74 -5.53 -1.57
N ARG A 62 -8.20 -5.36 -0.34
CA ARG A 62 -8.38 -4.14 0.46
C ARG A 62 -7.77 -2.90 -0.20
N SER A 63 -6.60 -3.03 -0.83
CA SER A 63 -5.94 -1.91 -1.52
C SER A 63 -6.77 -1.44 -2.72
N MET A 64 -7.38 -2.34 -3.48
CA MET A 64 -8.30 -1.97 -4.55
C MET A 64 -9.51 -1.18 -4.02
N GLN A 65 -10.10 -1.58 -2.90
CA GLN A 65 -11.20 -0.85 -2.27
C GLN A 65 -10.78 0.56 -1.82
N VAL A 66 -9.60 0.66 -1.19
CA VAL A 66 -9.02 1.95 -0.78
C VAL A 66 -8.76 2.84 -2.00
N CYS A 67 -8.16 2.32 -3.05
CA CYS A 67 -7.93 3.08 -4.28
C CYS A 67 -9.25 3.58 -4.89
N GLN A 68 -10.28 2.75 -4.97
CA GLN A 68 -11.59 3.16 -5.50
C GLN A 68 -12.21 4.29 -4.67
N TYR A 69 -12.07 4.20 -3.34
CA TYR A 69 -12.54 5.22 -2.41
C TYR A 69 -11.79 6.55 -2.61
N LEU A 70 -10.46 6.53 -2.66
CA LEU A 70 -9.62 7.73 -2.84
C LEU A 70 -9.88 8.40 -4.19
N GLU A 71 -9.96 7.61 -5.26
CA GLU A 71 -10.30 8.10 -6.60
C GLU A 71 -11.69 8.77 -6.61
N HIS A 72 -12.72 8.15 -6.02
CA HIS A 72 -14.08 8.71 -6.01
C HIS A 72 -14.25 9.93 -5.10
N THR A 73 -13.62 9.94 -3.93
CA THR A 73 -13.88 10.96 -2.90
C THR A 73 -12.91 12.12 -2.96
N LYS A 74 -11.69 11.90 -3.45
CA LYS A 74 -10.65 12.93 -3.54
C LYS A 74 -10.24 13.25 -4.98
N GLY A 75 -10.53 12.38 -5.95
CA GLY A 75 -10.07 12.54 -7.32
C GLY A 75 -8.57 12.31 -7.49
N TRP A 76 -7.94 11.62 -6.53
CA TRP A 76 -6.51 11.34 -6.55
C TRP A 76 -6.16 10.23 -7.55
N ASP A 77 -5.01 10.36 -8.21
CA ASP A 77 -4.47 9.27 -9.04
C ASP A 77 -3.74 8.26 -8.15
N VAL A 78 -4.34 7.09 -8.02
CA VAL A 78 -3.90 6.03 -7.11
C VAL A 78 -3.58 4.76 -7.89
N ILE A 79 -2.55 4.07 -7.42
CA ILE A 79 -1.94 2.91 -8.05
C ILE A 79 -2.07 1.73 -7.10
N ASN A 80 -2.83 0.70 -7.48
CA ASN A 80 -2.92 -0.52 -6.69
C ASN A 80 -1.76 -1.47 -7.03
N VAL A 81 -1.11 -2.02 -6.00
CA VAL A 81 -0.04 -3.02 -6.17
C VAL A 81 -0.65 -4.42 -6.24
N GLU A 82 -0.52 -5.05 -7.41
CA GLU A 82 -1.08 -6.38 -7.67
C GLU A 82 -0.38 -7.47 -6.86
N GLY A 83 -1.15 -8.47 -6.44
CA GLY A 83 -0.65 -9.58 -5.62
C GLY A 83 -0.37 -9.22 -4.16
N GLY A 84 -0.43 -7.93 -3.79
CA GLY A 84 -0.24 -7.48 -2.42
C GLY A 84 1.15 -7.80 -1.85
N THR A 85 1.26 -7.83 -0.52
CA THR A 85 2.49 -8.17 0.21
C THR A 85 2.97 -9.59 -0.11
N ASP A 86 2.07 -10.53 -0.41
CA ASP A 86 2.44 -11.88 -0.82
C ASP A 86 3.15 -11.86 -2.18
N GLY A 87 2.60 -11.13 -3.14
CA GLY A 87 3.22 -10.89 -4.43
C GLY A 87 4.58 -10.19 -4.29
N TRP A 88 4.65 -9.17 -3.44
CA TRP A 88 5.89 -8.45 -3.14
C TRP A 88 7.00 -9.38 -2.64
N LYS A 89 6.68 -10.21 -1.66
CA LYS A 89 7.59 -11.22 -1.10
C LYS A 89 7.97 -12.28 -2.13
N ALA A 90 7.00 -12.79 -2.89
CA ALA A 90 7.23 -13.82 -3.92
C ALA A 90 8.15 -13.33 -5.04
N GLN A 91 8.13 -12.03 -5.33
CA GLN A 91 9.01 -11.40 -6.33
C GLN A 91 10.39 -11.03 -5.77
N GLY A 92 10.68 -11.33 -4.49
CA GLY A 92 11.96 -11.06 -3.87
C GLY A 92 12.22 -9.59 -3.58
N CYS A 93 11.18 -8.76 -3.55
CA CYS A 93 11.31 -7.35 -3.22
C CYS A 93 11.71 -7.18 -1.73
N PRO A 94 12.39 -6.09 -1.35
CA PRO A 94 12.86 -5.89 0.02
C PRO A 94 11.72 -5.88 1.05
N MET A 95 11.92 -6.60 2.17
CA MET A 95 10.95 -6.82 3.23
C MET A 95 11.52 -6.40 4.59
N VAL A 96 10.65 -5.99 5.50
CA VAL A 96 10.95 -5.73 6.91
C VAL A 96 10.22 -6.76 7.77
N TYR A 97 10.93 -7.27 8.78
CA TYR A 97 10.45 -8.25 9.75
C TYR A 97 10.62 -7.69 11.17
N PRO A 98 9.70 -6.85 11.67
CA PRO A 98 9.90 -6.09 12.91
C PRO A 98 10.12 -6.92 14.17
N ASN A 99 9.63 -8.16 14.17
CA ASN A 99 9.65 -9.06 15.31
C ASN A 99 10.69 -10.18 15.18
N HIS A 100 11.76 -9.97 14.40
CA HIS A 100 12.80 -10.98 14.13
C HIS A 100 14.22 -10.43 14.30
#